data_AF-A0A1Q9PAI0-F1
#
_entry.id   AF-A0A1Q9PAI0-F1
#
_cell.length_a   1.000
_cell.length_b   1.000
_cell.length_c   1.000
_cell.angle_alpha   90.00
_cell.angle_beta   90.00
_cell.angle_gamma   90.00
#
_symmetry.space_group_name_H-M   'P 1'
#
loop_
_entity.id
_entity.type
_entity.pdbx_description
1 polymer ?
#
loop_
_entity_poly.entity_id
_entity_poly.type
_entity_poly.pdbx_seq_one_letter_code
_entity_poly.pdbx_strand_id
1 'polypeptide(L)'
;MKTLSRKPFMLMLRDDSGEISTVKLDPALVNSDNALIVLDEYNDTCWAWVGRNVNMPTRMHTLRIARGLQKSGHQVGITTIGLSASRFVEMMEKDDSDQDVANNIAEFRGVLEGRWSFDDGVLAFKGEAKVTERIAGAPTKKTIPEPEPEPVVEAPRPKPKYDEPIAGAPKPKPVPTLEAKTVEEEPIAGAPPPAPSASLAEKKMAYLMLSVTRNSDLVYTERFERGGKSGLKIESPGVMVIEAVQDGNDLTITPGDFGGSDIARKIKSEYEGLSSKL
;
A
#
# COMPACT_ATOMS: atom_id res chain seq x y z
N MET A 1 1.88 16.67 20.68
CA MET A 1 2.60 15.39 20.71
C MET A 1 1.82 14.44 21.59
N LYS A 2 1.38 13.29 21.06
CA LYS A 2 0.81 12.23 21.88
C LYS A 2 1.95 11.60 22.67
N THR A 3 1.85 11.57 24.00
CA THR A 3 2.86 10.93 24.83
C THR A 3 2.65 9.42 24.74
N LEU A 4 3.46 8.74 23.93
CA LEU A 4 3.48 7.28 23.91
C LEU A 4 4.05 6.78 25.25
N SER A 5 3.38 5.80 25.87
CA SER A 5 3.85 5.17 27.12
C SER A 5 5.13 4.32 26.92
N ARG A 6 5.57 4.16 25.67
CA ARG A 6 6.75 3.40 25.27
C ARG A 6 7.65 4.25 24.39
N LYS A 7 8.89 3.79 24.23
CA LYS A 7 9.87 4.38 23.31
C LYS A 7 9.31 4.37 21.88
N PRO A 8 9.28 5.52 21.18
CA PRO A 8 8.91 5.56 19.76
C PRO A 8 9.98 4.88 18.92
N PHE A 9 9.55 4.17 17.89
CA PHE A 9 10.45 3.54 16.91
C PHE A 9 10.10 3.95 15.49
N MET A 10 11.06 3.73 14.60
CA MET A 10 10.90 3.80 13.16
C MET A 10 11.18 2.42 12.57
N LEU A 11 10.29 1.98 11.68
CA LEU A 11 10.42 0.69 11.00
C LEU A 11 10.34 0.91 9.50
N MET A 12 11.30 0.33 8.77
CA MET A 12 11.31 0.33 7.31
C MET A 12 10.96 -1.07 6.79
N LEU A 13 10.07 -1.10 5.81
CA LEU A 13 9.57 -2.28 5.16
C LEU A 13 9.81 -2.12 3.66
N ARG A 14 10.26 -3.19 3.00
CA ARG A 14 10.41 -3.24 1.54
C ARG A 14 9.32 -4.13 0.96
N ASP A 15 8.62 -3.62 -0.04
CA ASP A 15 7.70 -4.40 -0.85
C ASP A 15 8.43 -4.89 -2.09
N ASP A 16 8.51 -6.22 -2.23
CA ASP A 16 8.99 -6.88 -3.43
C ASP A 16 7.82 -7.65 -4.06
N SER A 17 7.14 -6.99 -4.99
CA SER A 17 6.13 -7.61 -5.85
C SER A 17 4.96 -8.31 -5.13
N GLY A 18 4.59 -7.91 -3.91
CA GLY A 18 3.57 -8.64 -3.15
C GLY A 18 4.02 -9.06 -1.75
N GLU A 19 5.32 -9.12 -1.52
CA GLU A 19 5.89 -9.61 -0.27
C GLU A 19 6.55 -8.49 0.49
N ILE A 20 6.16 -8.32 1.76
CA ILE A 20 6.79 -7.34 2.64
C ILE A 20 7.89 -8.00 3.45
N SER A 21 9.07 -7.42 3.39
CA SER A 21 10.18 -7.77 4.27
C SER A 21 10.56 -6.60 5.17
N THR A 22 10.87 -6.89 6.43
CA THR A 22 11.47 -5.92 7.34
C THR A 22 12.93 -5.71 6.95
N VAL A 23 13.30 -4.46 6.76
CA VAL A 23 14.67 -4.09 6.38
C VAL A 23 15.23 -3.11 7.40
N LYS A 24 16.55 -3.12 7.55
CA LYS A 24 17.22 -2.11 8.36
C LYS A 24 16.99 -0.74 7.73
N LEU A 25 16.73 0.26 8.57
CA LEU A 25 16.60 1.66 8.14
C LEU A 25 17.90 2.11 7.45
N ASP A 26 17.87 2.18 6.13
CA ASP A 26 19.00 2.56 5.29
C ASP A 26 18.54 3.55 4.20
N PRO A 27 19.04 4.80 4.22
CA PRO A 27 18.75 5.78 3.18
C PRO A 27 19.11 5.32 1.77
N ALA A 28 20.09 4.42 1.60
CA ALA A 28 20.51 3.91 0.29
C ALA A 28 19.42 3.08 -0.41
N LEU A 29 18.45 2.56 0.34
CA LEU A 29 17.32 1.82 -0.22
C LEU A 29 16.30 2.74 -0.90
N VAL A 30 16.30 4.03 -0.58
CA VAL A 30 15.41 5.04 -1.19
C VAL A 30 15.94 5.43 -2.56
N ASN A 31 15.66 4.56 -3.53
CA ASN A 31 16.08 4.69 -4.92
C ASN A 31 14.91 4.38 -5.87
N SER A 32 15.17 4.49 -7.17
CA SER A 32 14.14 4.36 -8.21
C SER A 32 13.61 2.96 -8.43
N ASP A 33 14.29 1.92 -7.94
CA ASP A 33 13.93 0.53 -8.20
C ASP A 33 13.12 -0.09 -7.04
N ASN A 34 13.07 0.59 -5.90
CA ASN A 34 12.45 0.06 -4.68
C ASN A 34 11.12 0.74 -4.34
N ALA A 35 10.23 -0.05 -3.74
CA ALA A 35 9.05 0.42 -3.04
C ALA A 35 9.20 0.17 -1.54
N LEU A 36 9.03 1.22 -0.74
CA LEU A 36 9.31 1.18 0.70
C LEU A 36 8.13 1.77 1.48
N ILE A 37 7.90 1.20 2.65
CA ILE A 37 6.93 1.71 3.64
C ILE A 37 7.72 2.00 4.91
N VAL A 38 7.65 3.22 5.42
CA VAL A 38 8.29 3.60 6.68
C VAL A 38 7.24 4.03 7.68
N LEU A 39 7.14 3.28 8.77
CA LEU A 39 6.29 3.60 9.91
C LEU A 39 7.11 4.44 10.89
N ASP A 40 6.75 5.72 11.02
CA ASP A 40 7.46 6.70 11.85
C ASP A 40 6.58 7.14 13.02
N GLU A 41 6.84 6.58 14.20
CA GLU A 41 6.13 6.94 15.43
C GLU A 41 6.63 8.27 16.04
N TYR A 42 7.75 8.83 15.58
CA TYR A 42 8.22 10.14 16.08
C TYR A 42 7.39 11.28 15.50
N ASN A 43 7.06 11.18 14.22
CA ASN A 43 6.29 12.19 13.50
C ASN A 43 4.82 11.78 13.28
N ASP A 44 4.36 10.70 13.93
CA ASP A 44 3.02 10.13 13.75
C ASP A 44 2.65 9.94 12.26
N THR A 45 3.61 9.53 11.42
CA THR A 45 3.48 9.50 9.96
C THR A 45 3.83 8.13 9.37
N CYS A 46 3.00 7.65 8.45
CA CYS A 46 3.28 6.51 7.59
C CYS A 46 3.72 7.04 6.23
N TRP A 47 4.98 6.80 5.88
CA TRP A 47 5.58 7.22 4.63
C TRP A 47 5.51 6.06 3.63
N ALA A 48 5.00 6.31 2.43
CA ALA A 48 5.01 5.34 1.33
C ALA A 48 5.87 5.91 0.19
N TRP A 49 7.04 5.32 -0.03
CA TRP A 49 7.96 5.66 -1.12
C TRP A 49 7.79 4.69 -2.27
N VAL A 50 7.63 5.22 -3.48
CA VAL A 50 7.58 4.44 -4.72
C VAL A 50 8.58 5.03 -5.71
N GLY A 51 9.61 4.26 -6.03
CA GLY A 51 10.63 4.62 -7.01
C GLY A 51 10.09 4.68 -8.45
N ARG A 52 10.78 5.42 -9.32
CA ARG A 52 10.38 5.68 -10.71
C ARG A 52 10.25 4.42 -11.59
N ASN A 53 11.06 3.41 -11.33
CA ASN A 53 11.13 2.17 -12.11
C ASN A 53 10.27 1.04 -11.50
N VAL A 54 9.62 1.29 -10.36
CA VAL A 54 8.72 0.33 -9.74
C VAL A 54 7.49 0.12 -10.65
N ASN A 55 7.15 -1.15 -10.90
CA ASN A 55 5.98 -1.49 -11.69
C ASN A 55 4.66 -1.07 -10.99
N MET A 56 3.61 -0.87 -11.78
CA MET A 56 2.32 -0.42 -11.23
C MET A 56 1.69 -1.39 -10.20
N PRO A 57 1.76 -2.72 -10.36
CA PRO A 57 1.24 -3.66 -9.37
C PRO A 57 1.91 -3.49 -8.02
N THR A 58 3.24 -3.42 -7.98
CA THR A 58 4.01 -3.21 -6.74
C THR A 58 3.66 -1.86 -6.14
N ARG A 59 3.61 -0.78 -6.93
CA ARG A 59 3.16 0.54 -6.45
C ARG A 59 1.80 0.45 -5.75
N MET A 60 0.80 -0.13 -6.40
CA MET A 60 -0.55 -0.23 -5.86
C MET A 60 -0.60 -1.13 -4.61
N HIS A 61 0.18 -2.20 -4.61
CA HIS A 61 0.31 -3.11 -3.49
C HIS A 61 0.94 -2.42 -2.28
N THR A 62 2.07 -1.73 -2.47
CA THR A 62 2.75 -0.93 -1.45
C THR A 62 1.80 0.08 -0.83
N LEU A 63 1.08 0.86 -1.64
CA LEU A 63 0.13 1.87 -1.15
C LEU A 63 -1.04 1.25 -0.36
N ARG A 64 -1.58 0.13 -0.86
CA ARG A 64 -2.66 -0.59 -0.19
C ARG A 64 -2.20 -1.08 1.18
N ILE A 65 -1.03 -1.69 1.24
CA ILE A 65 -0.53 -2.22 2.51
C ILE A 65 -0.13 -1.09 3.44
N ALA A 66 0.53 -0.05 2.96
CA ALA A 66 0.92 1.08 3.80
C ALA A 66 -0.30 1.68 4.51
N ARG A 67 -1.46 1.79 3.82
CA ARG A 67 -2.74 2.18 4.43
C ARG A 67 -3.31 1.14 5.40
N GLY A 68 -3.09 -0.15 5.15
CA GLY A 68 -3.44 -1.23 6.08
C GLY A 68 -2.63 -1.13 7.37
N LEU A 69 -1.30 -1.06 7.24
CA LEU A 69 -0.34 -0.94 8.34
C LEU A 69 -0.51 0.34 9.15
N GLN A 70 -0.91 1.45 8.51
CA GLN A 70 -1.29 2.67 9.23
C GLN A 70 -2.40 2.41 10.27
N LYS A 71 -3.34 1.50 9.97
CA LYS A 71 -4.48 1.19 10.84
C LYS A 71 -4.17 0.06 11.82
N SER A 72 -3.49 -1.00 11.37
CA SER A 72 -3.25 -2.21 12.15
C SER A 72 -1.91 -2.22 12.88
N GLY A 73 -0.96 -1.38 12.46
CA GLY A 73 0.45 -1.54 12.77
C GLY A 73 1.08 -2.77 12.10
N HIS A 74 2.37 -2.94 12.33
CA HIS A 74 3.18 -4.10 11.96
C HIS A 74 3.88 -4.66 13.19
N GLN A 75 3.83 -5.99 13.39
CA GLN A 75 4.43 -6.63 14.55
C GLN A 75 5.87 -7.06 14.25
N VAL A 76 6.82 -6.58 15.06
CA VAL A 76 8.21 -7.04 15.06
C VAL A 76 8.53 -7.58 16.45
N GLY A 77 8.76 -8.90 16.55
CA GLY A 77 8.89 -9.58 17.83
C GLY A 77 7.64 -9.40 18.70
N ILE A 78 7.81 -8.77 19.86
CA ILE A 78 6.72 -8.45 20.80
C ILE A 78 6.13 -7.04 20.60
N THR A 79 6.70 -6.23 19.71
CA THR A 79 6.38 -4.82 19.56
C THR A 79 5.61 -4.55 18.28
N THR A 80 4.39 -4.01 18.39
CA THR A 80 3.61 -3.58 17.22
C THR A 80 3.89 -2.11 16.92
N ILE A 81 4.46 -1.78 15.77
CA ILE A 81 4.83 -0.43 15.34
C ILE A 81 3.79 0.14 14.37
N GLY A 82 3.53 1.45 14.43
CA GLY A 82 2.73 2.15 13.40
C GLY A 82 1.25 2.34 13.74
N LEU A 83 0.77 1.81 14.87
CA LEU A 83 -0.58 2.12 15.40
C LEU A 83 -0.77 3.62 15.68
N SER A 84 0.33 4.34 15.87
CA SER A 84 0.35 5.78 16.17
C SER A 84 0.32 6.66 14.91
N ALA A 85 0.57 6.08 13.73
CA ALA A 85 0.73 6.82 12.48
C ALA A 85 -0.62 7.38 12.01
N SER A 86 -0.90 8.64 12.34
CA SER A 86 -2.15 9.30 11.97
C SER A 86 -2.10 9.93 10.58
N ARG A 87 -0.92 10.38 10.15
CA ARG A 87 -0.68 10.98 8.83
C ARG A 87 -0.22 9.90 7.86
N PHE A 88 -0.72 9.94 6.64
CA PHE A 88 -0.26 9.12 5.53
C PHE A 88 0.33 10.03 4.46
N VAL A 89 1.57 9.80 4.07
CA VAL A 89 2.25 10.58 3.04
C VAL A 89 2.69 9.65 1.91
N GLU A 90 2.09 9.88 0.74
CA GLU A 90 2.43 9.18 -0.49
C GLU A 90 3.49 9.98 -1.24
N MET A 91 4.57 9.31 -1.62
CA MET A 91 5.69 9.90 -2.34
C MET A 91 6.01 9.05 -3.56
N MET A 92 5.76 9.63 -4.72
CA MET A 92 5.99 8.98 -6.00
C MET A 92 7.10 9.71 -6.70
N GLU A 93 8.24 9.05 -6.88
CA GLU A 93 9.41 9.66 -7.51
C GLU A 93 9.17 10.02 -8.98
N LYS A 94 8.19 9.39 -9.62
CA LYS A 94 7.76 9.76 -10.98
C LYS A 94 7.08 11.13 -11.03
N ASP A 95 6.45 11.53 -9.94
CA ASP A 95 5.70 12.79 -9.81
C ASP A 95 6.53 13.84 -9.05
N ASP A 96 7.86 13.69 -9.03
CA ASP A 96 8.81 14.62 -8.38
C ASP A 96 8.81 16.04 -8.99
N SER A 97 8.19 16.21 -10.16
CA SER A 97 7.91 17.52 -10.74
C SER A 97 6.86 18.33 -9.97
N ASP A 98 6.01 17.66 -9.18
CA ASP A 98 5.06 18.33 -8.29
C ASP A 98 5.79 18.85 -7.05
N GLN A 99 5.62 20.14 -6.75
CA GLN A 99 6.27 20.80 -5.63
C GLN A 99 5.91 20.15 -4.28
N ASP A 100 4.67 19.68 -4.12
CA ASP A 100 4.23 19.07 -2.86
C ASP A 100 4.90 17.70 -2.65
N VAL A 101 4.99 16.91 -3.72
CA VAL A 101 5.67 15.61 -3.71
C VAL A 101 7.17 15.80 -3.48
N ALA A 102 7.80 16.75 -4.17
CA ALA A 102 9.21 17.07 -3.99
C ALA A 102 9.54 17.49 -2.55
N ASN A 103 8.68 18.32 -1.94
CA ASN A 103 8.83 18.73 -0.54
C ASN A 103 8.70 17.54 0.43
N ASN A 104 7.71 16.66 0.21
CA ASN A 104 7.54 15.45 1.03
C ASN A 104 8.74 14.50 0.90
N ILE A 105 9.31 14.36 -0.31
CA ILE A 105 10.50 13.54 -0.55
C ILE A 105 11.70 14.12 0.20
N ALA A 106 11.89 15.44 0.16
CA ALA A 106 12.97 16.11 0.89
C ALA A 106 12.81 15.94 2.41
N GLU A 107 11.59 16.11 2.94
CA GLU A 107 11.27 15.89 4.35
C GLU A 107 11.60 14.44 4.75
N PHE A 108 11.13 13.47 3.96
CA PHE A 108 11.37 12.05 4.20
C PHE A 108 12.87 11.69 4.22
N ARG A 109 13.64 12.18 3.24
CA ARG A 109 15.10 11.96 3.22
C ARG A 109 15.78 12.55 4.46
N GLY A 110 15.38 13.76 4.87
CA GLY A 110 15.89 14.40 6.08
C GLY A 110 15.57 13.61 7.37
N VAL A 111 14.41 12.95 7.43
CA VAL A 111 14.06 12.05 8.54
C VAL A 111 14.99 10.84 8.58
N LEU A 112 15.30 10.24 7.42
CA LEU A 112 16.15 9.05 7.33
C LEU A 112 17.63 9.32 7.64
N GLU A 113 18.13 10.53 7.37
CA GLU A 113 19.52 10.94 7.65
C GLU A 113 19.85 11.09 9.15
N GLY A 114 18.85 10.91 10.04
CA GLY A 114 19.05 10.92 11.48
C GLY A 114 20.09 9.90 11.98
N ARG A 115 20.67 10.17 13.15
CA ARG A 115 21.52 9.19 13.85
C ARG A 115 20.63 8.16 14.55
N TRP A 116 20.44 7.03 13.89
CA TRP A 116 19.61 5.93 14.37
C TRP A 116 20.45 4.85 15.06
N SER A 117 19.97 4.40 16.22
CA SER A 117 20.38 3.15 16.87
C SER A 117 19.33 2.09 16.60
N PHE A 118 19.70 0.81 16.65
CA PHE A 118 18.81 -0.28 16.25
C PHE A 118 18.55 -1.24 17.41
N ASP A 119 17.29 -1.58 17.60
CA ASP A 119 16.80 -2.66 18.45
C ASP A 119 16.30 -3.81 17.57
N ASP A 120 16.46 -5.05 18.01
CA ASP A 120 16.12 -6.27 17.22
C ASP A 120 16.68 -6.28 15.78
N GLY A 121 17.75 -5.53 15.51
CA GLY A 121 18.39 -5.38 14.20
C GLY A 121 17.66 -4.48 13.19
N VAL A 122 16.34 -4.28 13.31
CA VAL A 122 15.51 -3.55 12.32
C VAL A 122 14.76 -2.34 12.88
N LEU A 123 14.52 -2.29 14.20
CA LEU A 123 13.77 -1.20 14.83
C LEU A 123 14.70 -0.01 15.11
N ALA A 124 14.56 1.07 14.34
CA ALA A 124 15.36 2.27 14.51
C ALA A 124 14.79 3.16 15.63
N PHE A 125 15.66 3.66 16.49
CA PHE A 125 15.34 4.66 17.51
C PHE A 125 16.43 5.72 17.59
N LYS A 126 16.06 6.96 17.93
CA LYS A 126 17.02 8.02 18.25
C LYS A 126 17.72 7.62 19.54
N GLY A 127 18.98 7.20 19.44
CA GLY A 127 19.79 6.97 20.62
C GLY A 127 19.94 8.29 21.36
N GLU A 128 19.58 8.33 22.64
CA GLU A 128 20.17 9.35 23.51
C GLU A 128 21.67 9.20 23.36
N ALA A 129 22.37 10.28 23.04
CA ALA A 129 23.81 10.30 23.11
C ALA A 129 24.13 9.84 24.52
N LYS A 130 24.58 8.60 24.69
CA LYS A 130 25.25 8.18 25.92
C LYS A 130 26.39 9.17 26.03
N VAL A 131 26.19 10.18 26.88
CA VAL A 131 27.27 10.96 27.46
C VAL A 131 28.09 9.87 28.15
N THR A 132 29.05 9.35 27.41
CA THR A 132 30.19 8.72 27.99
C THR A 132 30.85 9.88 28.72
N GLU A 133 30.44 10.08 29.97
CA GLU A 133 31.32 10.70 30.93
C GLU A 133 32.61 9.92 30.80
N ARG A 134 33.59 10.55 30.13
CA ARG A 134 34.95 10.08 30.13
C ARG A 134 35.38 10.14 31.59
N ILE A 135 35.28 9.03 32.30
CA ILE A 135 36.04 8.86 33.52
C ILE A 135 37.49 8.83 33.06
N ALA A 136 38.18 9.93 33.29
CA ALA A 136 39.61 10.04 33.12
C ALA A 136 40.29 9.10 34.13
N GLY A 137 41.07 8.13 33.64
CA GLY A 137 41.96 7.31 34.46
C GLY A 137 41.74 5.81 34.32
N ALA A 138 42.61 5.15 33.54
CA ALA A 138 42.85 3.69 33.53
C ALA A 138 43.35 3.19 34.92
N PRO A 139 43.56 1.87 35.23
CA PRO A 139 43.75 0.73 34.30
C PRO A 139 43.26 -0.69 34.74
N THR A 140 43.21 -1.59 33.73
CA THR A 140 43.42 -3.07 33.70
C THR A 140 43.15 -3.98 34.93
N LYS A 141 42.33 -5.04 34.77
CA LYS A 141 42.75 -6.47 34.65
C LYS A 141 41.57 -7.45 34.68
N LYS A 142 41.77 -8.58 34.00
CA LYS A 142 40.99 -9.83 33.94
C LYS A 142 40.45 -10.30 35.29
N THR A 143 39.29 -10.98 35.33
CA THR A 143 39.08 -12.39 35.78
C THR A 143 37.59 -12.78 35.60
N ILE A 144 37.33 -13.93 34.96
CA ILE A 144 36.10 -14.76 34.96
C ILE A 144 36.50 -16.00 35.80
N PRO A 145 35.69 -16.70 36.65
CA PRO A 145 34.32 -17.20 36.41
C PRO A 145 33.30 -17.23 37.58
N GLU A 146 32.02 -17.34 37.17
CA GLU A 146 30.86 -18.10 37.67
C GLU A 146 30.82 -18.67 39.11
N PRO A 147 29.63 -18.63 39.74
CA PRO A 147 29.00 -19.90 40.13
C PRO A 147 27.47 -19.95 39.88
N GLU A 148 27.02 -20.99 39.17
CA GLU A 148 25.74 -21.69 39.39
C GLU A 148 25.77 -22.42 40.76
N PRO A 149 24.64 -22.69 41.46
CA PRO A 149 23.55 -23.51 40.93
C PRO A 149 22.09 -23.11 41.30
N GLU A 150 21.18 -23.72 40.55
CA GLU A 150 19.70 -23.83 40.62
C GLU A 150 19.15 -24.33 41.98
N PRO A 151 17.86 -24.70 42.17
CA PRO A 151 16.59 -24.44 41.45
C PRO A 151 15.44 -24.00 42.41
N VAL A 152 14.48 -23.17 42.00
CA VAL A 152 13.19 -23.08 42.72
C VAL A 152 11.98 -22.92 41.79
N VAL A 153 11.33 -24.06 41.57
CA VAL A 153 9.88 -24.34 41.66
C VAL A 153 8.92 -23.48 40.82
N GLU A 154 8.39 -24.18 39.82
CA GLU A 154 7.12 -23.99 39.10
C GLU A 154 5.92 -23.71 40.04
N ALA A 155 5.17 -22.63 39.78
CA ALA A 155 3.80 -22.49 40.28
C ALA A 155 2.95 -21.57 39.37
N PRO A 156 1.63 -21.76 39.30
CA PRO A 156 0.92 -21.85 38.03
C PRO A 156 0.21 -20.58 37.57
N ARG A 157 -0.08 -20.57 36.27
CA ARG A 157 -0.94 -19.62 35.54
C ARG A 157 -2.31 -19.46 36.24
N PRO A 158 -2.83 -18.24 36.42
CA PRO A 158 -4.25 -18.06 36.68
C PRO A 158 -5.04 -18.31 35.39
N LYS A 159 -5.88 -19.35 35.42
CA LYS A 159 -6.96 -19.60 34.46
C LYS A 159 -8.14 -18.64 34.74
N PRO A 160 -9.01 -18.42 33.75
CA PRO A 160 -9.90 -17.26 33.67
C PRO A 160 -11.09 -17.39 34.63
N LYS A 161 -11.46 -16.29 35.29
CA LYS A 161 -12.76 -16.19 35.94
C LYS A 161 -13.82 -15.98 34.86
N TYR A 162 -14.68 -16.98 34.74
CA TYR A 162 -16.01 -16.87 34.17
C TYR A 162 -16.82 -15.91 35.04
N ASP A 163 -17.32 -14.83 34.45
CA ASP A 163 -18.46 -14.11 35.00
C ASP A 163 -19.75 -14.72 34.46
N GLU A 164 -20.71 -14.84 35.36
CA GLU A 164 -22.04 -15.43 35.19
C GLU A 164 -22.88 -14.75 34.10
N PRO A 165 -23.87 -15.47 33.53
CA PRO A 165 -24.79 -14.90 32.56
C PRO A 165 -25.73 -13.90 33.24
N ILE A 166 -25.60 -12.61 32.89
CA ILE A 166 -26.56 -11.58 33.28
C ILE A 166 -27.88 -11.87 32.57
N ALA A 167 -28.83 -12.39 33.35
CA ALA A 167 -30.25 -12.35 33.03
C ALA A 167 -30.72 -10.89 33.02
N GLY A 168 -31.21 -10.42 31.87
CA GLY A 168 -31.77 -9.08 31.76
C GLY A 168 -31.89 -8.59 30.33
N ALA A 169 -32.58 -9.33 29.46
CA ALA A 169 -32.99 -8.79 28.16
C ALA A 169 -34.00 -7.65 28.38
N PRO A 170 -33.71 -6.40 27.96
CA PRO A 170 -34.72 -5.36 27.91
C PRO A 170 -35.64 -5.64 26.72
N LYS A 171 -36.96 -5.59 26.94
CA LYS A 171 -37.98 -5.65 25.89
C LYS A 171 -37.66 -4.65 24.76
N PRO A 172 -37.73 -5.04 23.48
CA PRO A 172 -37.56 -4.11 22.37
C PRO A 172 -38.67 -3.04 22.43
N LYS A 173 -38.26 -1.77 22.43
CA LYS A 173 -39.16 -0.64 22.18
C LYS A 173 -39.69 -0.74 20.75
N PRO A 174 -40.97 -0.44 20.49
CA PRO A 174 -41.52 -0.44 19.14
C PRO A 174 -40.77 0.56 18.27
N VAL A 175 -40.25 0.08 17.14
CA VAL A 175 -39.66 0.88 16.07
C VAL A 175 -40.79 1.76 15.49
N PRO A 176 -40.60 3.07 15.33
CA PRO A 176 -41.56 3.90 14.63
C PRO A 176 -41.62 3.44 13.17
N THR A 177 -42.81 3.00 12.74
CA THR A 177 -43.13 2.80 11.34
C THR A 177 -42.94 4.14 10.62
N LEU A 178 -41.85 4.27 9.86
CA LEU A 178 -41.70 5.38 8.92
C LEU A 178 -42.65 5.11 7.76
N GLU A 179 -43.77 5.84 7.75
CA GLU A 179 -44.62 5.93 6.57
C GLU A 179 -43.80 6.56 5.44
N ALA A 180 -43.52 5.78 4.41
CA ALA A 180 -42.96 6.28 3.17
C ALA A 180 -43.99 7.21 2.53
N LYS A 181 -43.78 8.52 2.63
CA LYS A 181 -44.42 9.47 1.73
C LYS A 181 -43.79 9.30 0.36
N THR A 182 -44.51 8.66 -0.54
CA THR A 182 -44.24 8.68 -1.98
C THR A 182 -44.24 10.15 -2.42
N VAL A 183 -43.06 10.67 -2.76
CA VAL A 183 -42.97 11.94 -3.49
C VAL A 183 -43.41 11.61 -4.90
N GLU A 184 -44.53 12.21 -5.32
CA GLU A 184 -44.98 12.21 -6.71
C GLU A 184 -43.84 12.77 -7.57
N GLU A 185 -43.30 11.92 -8.44
CA GLU A 185 -42.24 12.28 -9.37
C GLU A 185 -42.84 13.27 -10.38
N GLU A 186 -42.40 14.53 -10.33
CA GLU A 186 -42.75 15.51 -11.35
C GLU A 186 -42.33 14.94 -12.72
N PRO A 187 -43.18 15.06 -13.76
CA PRO A 187 -42.90 14.48 -15.06
C PRO A 187 -41.65 15.15 -15.63
N ILE A 188 -40.54 14.40 -15.68
CA ILE A 188 -39.30 14.83 -16.31
C ILE A 188 -39.57 15.00 -17.80
N ALA A 189 -39.89 16.23 -18.18
CA ALA A 189 -39.99 16.65 -19.56
C ALA A 189 -38.59 16.61 -20.19
N GLY A 190 -38.40 15.66 -21.10
CA GLY A 190 -37.22 15.59 -21.97
C GLY A 190 -36.48 14.27 -21.82
N ALA A 191 -36.79 13.31 -22.70
CA ALA A 191 -35.88 12.21 -22.95
C ALA A 191 -34.49 12.79 -23.31
N PRO A 192 -33.40 12.32 -22.68
CA PRO A 192 -32.07 12.76 -23.05
C PRO A 192 -31.83 12.46 -24.54
N PRO A 193 -31.14 13.34 -25.26
CA PRO A 193 -30.82 13.11 -26.67
C PRO A 193 -30.14 11.74 -26.83
N PRO A 194 -30.40 11.01 -27.93
CA PRO A 194 -29.79 9.71 -28.15
C PRO A 194 -28.27 9.84 -28.05
N ALA A 195 -27.66 9.00 -27.22
CA ALA A 195 -26.23 9.00 -27.01
C ALA A 195 -25.49 8.92 -28.36
N PRO A 196 -24.40 9.69 -28.56
CA PRO A 196 -23.62 9.62 -29.78
C PRO A 196 -23.20 8.16 -30.04
N SER A 197 -23.41 7.69 -31.26
CA SER A 197 -23.05 6.33 -31.66
C SER A 197 -21.54 6.13 -31.44
N ALA A 198 -21.17 5.14 -30.62
CA ALA A 198 -19.78 4.85 -30.33
C ALA A 198 -18.94 4.65 -31.60
N SER A 199 -17.76 5.26 -31.64
CA SER A 199 -16.82 5.14 -32.76
C SER A 199 -16.33 3.69 -32.92
N LEU A 200 -15.77 3.35 -34.10
CA LEU A 200 -15.24 2.01 -34.33
C LEU A 200 -14.10 1.69 -33.34
N ALA A 201 -13.26 2.68 -33.04
CA ALA A 201 -12.17 2.55 -32.06
C ALA A 201 -12.71 2.30 -30.65
N GLU A 202 -13.80 2.96 -30.26
CA GLU A 202 -14.46 2.73 -28.97
C GLU A 202 -15.05 1.33 -28.87
N LYS A 203 -15.68 0.82 -29.94
CA LYS A 203 -16.18 -0.56 -29.99
C LYS A 203 -15.04 -1.58 -29.90
N LYS A 204 -13.95 -1.35 -30.63
CA LYS A 204 -12.73 -2.18 -30.54
C LYS A 204 -12.14 -2.13 -29.12
N MET A 205 -12.09 -0.96 -28.48
CA MET A 205 -11.62 -0.82 -27.10
C MET A 205 -12.52 -1.58 -26.12
N ALA A 206 -13.85 -1.51 -26.30
CA ALA A 206 -14.80 -2.26 -25.47
C ALA A 206 -14.61 -3.77 -25.60
N TYR A 207 -14.37 -4.28 -26.82
CA TYR A 207 -14.06 -5.70 -27.04
C TYR A 207 -12.71 -6.12 -26.46
N LEU A 208 -11.72 -5.24 -26.52
CA LEU A 208 -10.44 -5.48 -25.83
C LEU A 208 -10.69 -5.62 -24.32
N MET A 209 -11.35 -4.65 -23.70
CA MET A 209 -11.66 -4.68 -22.26
C MET A 209 -12.50 -5.89 -21.85
N LEU A 210 -13.47 -6.29 -22.68
CA LEU A 210 -14.27 -7.49 -22.44
C LEU A 210 -13.42 -8.77 -22.48
N SER A 211 -12.53 -8.89 -23.46
CA SER A 211 -11.65 -10.05 -23.61
C SER A 211 -10.67 -10.15 -22.44
N VAL A 212 -10.18 -9.02 -21.95
CA VAL A 212 -9.29 -8.96 -20.79
C VAL A 212 -10.01 -9.36 -19.51
N THR A 213 -11.16 -8.74 -19.22
CA THR A 213 -11.91 -9.00 -17.97
C THR A 213 -12.49 -10.41 -17.88
N ARG A 214 -12.66 -11.12 -19.01
CA ARG A 214 -13.07 -12.53 -19.03
C ARG A 214 -11.96 -13.53 -18.73
N ASN A 215 -10.72 -13.15 -19.00
CA ASN A 215 -9.57 -14.06 -18.92
C ASN A 215 -8.56 -13.67 -17.85
N SER A 216 -8.83 -12.59 -17.12
CA SER A 216 -7.97 -12.06 -16.06
C SER A 216 -8.79 -11.67 -14.85
N ASP A 217 -8.42 -12.21 -13.68
CA ASP A 217 -9.10 -11.92 -12.41
C ASP A 217 -8.86 -10.48 -11.94
N LEU A 218 -7.73 -9.92 -12.31
CA LEU A 218 -7.31 -8.58 -11.93
C LEU A 218 -6.75 -7.83 -13.14
N VAL A 219 -7.31 -6.64 -13.35
CA VAL A 219 -7.00 -5.77 -14.48
C VAL A 219 -6.89 -4.35 -13.98
N TYR A 220 -5.77 -3.72 -14.29
CA TYR A 220 -5.52 -2.32 -14.05
C TYR A 220 -5.63 -1.56 -15.36
N THR A 221 -6.28 -0.41 -15.33
CA THR A 221 -6.39 0.48 -16.48
C THR A 221 -5.99 1.89 -16.11
N GLU A 222 -5.19 2.52 -16.97
CA GLU A 222 -4.74 3.90 -16.83
C GLU A 222 -5.02 4.63 -18.14
N ARG A 223 -5.82 5.69 -18.07
CA ARG A 223 -6.07 6.55 -19.24
C ARG A 223 -4.91 7.52 -19.39
N PHE A 224 -4.41 7.66 -20.61
CA PHE A 224 -3.37 8.63 -20.94
C PHE A 224 -3.70 9.38 -22.23
N GLU A 225 -2.99 10.48 -22.46
CA GLU A 225 -3.05 11.25 -23.70
C GLU A 225 -1.63 11.48 -24.21
N ARG A 226 -1.34 11.08 -25.45
CA ARG A 226 0.00 11.21 -26.07
C ARG A 226 -0.15 11.74 -27.48
N GLY A 227 0.38 12.94 -27.73
CA GLY A 227 0.30 13.57 -29.06
C GLY A 227 -1.13 13.88 -29.52
N GLY A 228 -2.02 14.27 -28.59
CA GLY A 228 -3.44 14.56 -28.87
C GLY A 228 -4.32 13.32 -29.11
N LYS A 229 -3.78 12.12 -28.88
CA LYS A 229 -4.51 10.85 -28.97
C LYS A 229 -4.78 10.30 -27.59
N SER A 230 -6.02 9.91 -27.33
CA SER A 230 -6.40 9.20 -26.11
C SER A 230 -5.98 7.74 -26.18
N GLY A 231 -5.43 7.24 -25.07
CA GLY A 231 -5.04 5.85 -24.94
C GLY A 231 -5.43 5.27 -23.59
N LEU A 232 -5.38 3.94 -23.52
CA LEU A 232 -5.59 3.17 -22.31
C LEU A 232 -4.42 2.20 -22.15
N LYS A 233 -3.66 2.34 -21.05
CA LYS A 233 -2.71 1.34 -20.63
C LYS A 233 -3.46 0.29 -19.82
N ILE A 234 -3.33 -0.97 -20.18
CA ILE A 234 -4.01 -2.11 -19.56
C ILE A 234 -2.93 -3.05 -19.05
N GLU A 235 -2.99 -3.38 -17.77
CA GLU A 235 -2.06 -4.29 -17.11
C GLU A 235 -2.83 -5.36 -16.35
N SER A 236 -2.50 -6.61 -16.64
CA SER A 236 -2.93 -7.76 -15.87
C SER A 236 -1.69 -8.47 -15.31
N PRO A 237 -1.53 -8.51 -13.97
CA PRO A 237 -0.32 -9.04 -13.34
C PRO A 237 0.02 -10.46 -13.80
N GLY A 238 1.27 -10.67 -14.21
CA GLY A 238 1.76 -11.97 -14.69
C GLY A 238 1.18 -12.43 -16.04
N VAL A 239 0.29 -11.66 -16.65
CA VAL A 239 -0.38 -12.00 -17.91
C VAL A 239 0.10 -11.09 -19.04
N MET A 240 -0.10 -9.78 -18.91
CA MET A 240 0.16 -8.81 -19.98
C MET A 240 0.24 -7.37 -19.51
N VAL A 241 0.97 -6.55 -20.27
CA VAL A 241 0.97 -5.08 -20.18
C VAL A 241 0.88 -4.53 -21.59
N ILE A 242 -0.19 -3.83 -21.93
CA ILE A 242 -0.43 -3.26 -23.26
C ILE A 242 -0.85 -1.79 -23.19
N GLU A 243 -0.47 -1.01 -24.19
CA GLU A 243 -0.97 0.34 -24.47
C GLU A 243 -1.88 0.27 -25.69
N ALA A 244 -3.14 0.64 -25.53
CA ALA A 244 -4.13 0.74 -26.59
C ALA A 244 -4.41 2.22 -26.90
N VAL A 245 -3.95 2.70 -28.05
CA VAL A 245 -4.07 4.10 -28.49
C VAL A 245 -5.16 4.22 -29.53
N GLN A 246 -6.10 5.13 -29.31
CA GLN A 246 -7.16 5.47 -30.26
C GLN A 246 -6.63 6.50 -31.26
N ASP A 247 -6.76 6.19 -32.55
CA ASP A 247 -6.40 7.08 -33.64
C ASP A 247 -7.57 7.18 -34.62
N GLY A 248 -8.49 8.11 -34.35
CA GLY A 248 -9.76 8.20 -35.07
C GLY A 248 -10.60 6.94 -34.91
N ASN A 249 -10.74 6.16 -35.98
CA ASN A 249 -11.48 4.89 -35.99
C ASN A 249 -10.59 3.65 -35.75
N ASP A 250 -9.27 3.84 -35.70
CA ASP A 250 -8.33 2.75 -35.50
C ASP A 250 -7.89 2.66 -34.03
N LEU A 251 -7.60 1.42 -33.61
CA LEU A 251 -7.07 1.12 -32.29
C LEU A 251 -5.74 0.42 -32.48
N THR A 252 -4.65 1.06 -32.06
CA THR A 252 -3.31 0.50 -32.11
C THR A 252 -2.95 -0.07 -30.76
N ILE A 253 -2.55 -1.34 -30.69
CA ILE A 253 -2.19 -2.03 -29.44
C ILE A 253 -0.71 -2.37 -29.44
N THR A 254 0.01 -1.96 -28.39
CA THR A 254 1.44 -2.19 -28.22
C THR A 254 1.74 -2.78 -26.84
N PRO A 255 2.48 -3.90 -26.72
CA PRO A 255 2.97 -4.74 -27.81
C PRO A 255 1.83 -5.53 -28.47
N GLY A 256 1.94 -5.75 -29.80
CA GLY A 256 0.88 -6.39 -30.59
C GLY A 256 0.68 -7.88 -30.32
N ASP A 257 1.55 -8.51 -29.54
CA ASP A 257 1.46 -9.91 -29.09
C ASP A 257 0.89 -10.07 -27.67
N PHE A 258 0.62 -8.94 -27.00
CA PHE A 258 0.03 -8.87 -25.67
C PHE A 258 0.89 -9.50 -24.56
N GLY A 259 2.20 -9.72 -24.76
CA GLY A 259 3.08 -10.15 -23.66
C GLY A 259 3.30 -11.66 -23.51
N GLY A 260 3.12 -12.43 -24.59
CA GLY A 260 3.72 -13.76 -24.76
C GLY A 260 3.15 -14.93 -23.93
N SER A 261 2.45 -14.67 -22.82
CA SER A 261 1.81 -15.69 -21.97
C SER A 261 0.66 -16.40 -22.67
N ASP A 262 0.32 -17.63 -22.24
CA ASP A 262 -0.80 -18.38 -22.83
C ASP A 262 -2.14 -17.67 -22.64
N ILE A 263 -2.32 -17.01 -21.49
CA ILE A 263 -3.51 -16.20 -21.19
C ILE A 263 -3.54 -14.96 -22.10
N ALA A 264 -2.40 -14.28 -22.32
CA ALA A 264 -2.33 -13.16 -23.24
C ALA A 264 -2.68 -13.56 -24.68
N ARG A 265 -2.21 -14.72 -25.16
CA ARG A 265 -2.58 -15.26 -26.48
C ARG A 265 -4.08 -15.54 -26.59
N LYS A 266 -4.68 -16.07 -25.52
CA LYS A 266 -6.12 -16.31 -25.46
C LYS A 266 -6.92 -15.00 -25.52
N ILE A 267 -6.52 -14.00 -24.74
CA ILE A 267 -7.10 -12.65 -24.76
C ILE A 267 -7.03 -12.05 -26.16
N LYS A 268 -5.85 -12.11 -26.78
CA LYS A 268 -5.63 -11.60 -28.14
C LYS A 268 -6.54 -12.29 -29.16
N SER A 269 -6.60 -13.63 -29.13
CA SER A 269 -7.45 -14.39 -30.04
C SER A 269 -8.94 -14.09 -29.86
N GLU A 270 -9.41 -13.93 -28.62
CA GLU A 270 -10.80 -13.55 -28.35
C GLU A 270 -11.09 -12.13 -28.85
N TYR A 271 -10.18 -11.18 -28.58
CA TYR A 271 -10.28 -9.81 -29.07
C TYR A 271 -10.34 -9.75 -30.59
N GLU A 272 -9.42 -10.42 -31.28
CA GLU A 272 -9.37 -10.47 -32.75
C GLU A 272 -10.67 -11.05 -33.32
N GLY A 273 -11.18 -12.15 -32.74
CA GLY A 273 -12.42 -12.78 -33.17
C GLY A 273 -13.69 -11.97 -32.89
N LEU A 274 -13.69 -11.08 -31.90
CA LEU A 274 -14.76 -10.11 -31.68
C LEU A 274 -14.63 -8.91 -32.62
N SER A 275 -13.42 -8.39 -32.78
CA SER A 275 -13.15 -7.20 -33.59
C SER A 275 -13.37 -7.43 -35.08
N SER A 276 -13.18 -8.66 -35.58
CA SER A 276 -13.44 -9.01 -36.98
C SER A 276 -14.93 -9.00 -37.36
N LYS A 277 -15.84 -8.83 -36.38
CA LYS A 277 -17.29 -8.78 -36.59
C LYS A 277 -17.83 -7.34 -36.66
N LEU A 278 -16.96 -6.33 -36.46
CA LEU A 278 -17.26 -4.91 -36.58
C LEU A 278 -17.03 -4.42 -38.00
#